data_AF-A0ABD0M0W4-F1
#
_entry.id   AF-A0ABD0M0W4-F1
#
_cell.length_a   1.000
_cell.length_b   1.000
_cell.length_c   1.000
_cell.angle_alpha   90.00
_cell.angle_beta   90.00
_cell.angle_gamma   90.00
#
_symmetry.space_group_name_H-M   'P 1'
#
loop_
_entity.id
_entity.type
_entity.pdbx_description
1 polymer ?
#
loop_
_entity_poly.entity_id
_entity_poly.type
_entity_poly.pdbx_seq_one_letter_code
_entity_poly.pdbx_strand_id
1 'polypeptide(L)'
;MAGKLNTEHPAGPFETPDDTTDVIFIVEQKKLYFNKVLLGMCSPVFKRMFTADFKEKSEKEIPLPGKKHEDMVAFLQQIHPLHCGEPITDTNISQILPLADEYDVDSIRKKCEQYIGVQVQLNAAHKLSNDRPPVLLAYGGEVQNSHSIDRGFWKLALRGRQQTCRIIVVSVLCQAQLRGIS
;
A
#
# COMPACT_ATOMS: atom_id res chain seq x y z
N MET A 1 -15.34 -42.33 26.25
CA MET A 1 -14.86 -40.97 26.56
C MET A 1 -13.83 -40.62 25.50
N ALA A 2 -14.19 -39.80 24.52
CA ALA A 2 -13.27 -39.42 23.45
C ALA A 2 -12.21 -38.47 24.04
N GLY A 3 -11.00 -38.99 24.25
CA GLY A 3 -9.82 -38.18 24.50
C GLY A 3 -9.60 -37.30 23.28
N LYS A 4 -9.81 -35.99 23.43
CA LYS A 4 -9.49 -35.03 22.38
C LYS A 4 -7.98 -35.04 22.20
N LEU A 5 -7.56 -35.29 20.97
CA LEU A 5 -6.18 -35.16 20.50
C LEU A 5 -5.71 -33.74 20.80
N ASN A 6 -4.75 -33.60 21.72
CA ASN A 6 -3.93 -32.41 21.80
C ASN A 6 -3.00 -32.44 20.59
N THR A 7 -3.44 -31.84 19.48
CA THR A 7 -2.53 -31.44 18.42
C THR A 7 -1.70 -30.28 18.96
N GLU A 8 -0.49 -30.59 19.40
CA GLU A 8 0.55 -29.63 19.76
C GLU A 8 1.02 -28.99 18.45
N HIS A 9 0.29 -27.96 18.04
CA HIS A 9 0.69 -27.08 16.95
C HIS A 9 1.84 -26.21 17.48
N PRO A 10 2.94 -26.02 16.72
CA PRO A 10 4.00 -25.13 17.16
C PRO A 10 3.40 -23.76 17.47
N ALA A 11 3.69 -23.24 18.66
CA ALA A 11 3.14 -21.98 19.13
C ALA A 11 3.46 -20.87 18.12
N GLY A 12 2.41 -20.24 17.60
CA GLY A 12 2.52 -19.12 16.67
C GLY A 12 3.03 -17.84 17.35
N PRO A 13 3.31 -16.78 16.56
CA PRO A 13 3.69 -15.49 17.12
C PRO A 13 2.63 -14.98 18.10
N PHE A 14 3.07 -14.48 19.27
CA PHE A 14 2.21 -13.96 20.34
C PHE A 14 1.25 -14.98 20.99
N GLU A 15 1.44 -16.28 20.79
CA GLU A 15 0.63 -17.32 21.46
C GLU A 15 1.19 -17.72 22.84
N THR A 16 2.37 -17.18 23.21
CA THR A 16 2.98 -17.33 24.54
C THR A 16 2.97 -15.99 25.28
N PRO A 17 2.75 -15.99 26.61
CA PRO A 17 2.87 -14.79 27.42
C PRO A 17 4.33 -14.36 27.54
N ASP A 18 4.58 -13.06 27.41
CA ASP A 18 5.86 -12.43 27.68
C ASP A 18 5.79 -11.65 29.01
N ASP A 19 6.95 -11.29 29.57
CA ASP A 19 7.04 -10.53 30.83
C ASP A 19 6.36 -9.14 30.76
N THR A 20 6.13 -8.64 29.55
CA THR A 20 5.49 -7.34 29.28
C THR A 20 4.02 -7.47 28.85
N THR A 21 3.43 -8.66 28.94
CA THR A 21 2.05 -8.87 28.51
C THR A 21 1.04 -8.36 29.53
N ASP A 22 0.29 -7.34 29.12
CA ASP A 22 -0.75 -6.68 29.93
C ASP A 22 -2.17 -6.89 29.37
N VAL A 23 -2.30 -7.40 28.14
CA VAL A 23 -3.59 -7.68 27.49
C VAL A 23 -3.52 -8.98 26.70
N ILE A 24 -4.65 -9.67 26.65
CA ILE A 24 -4.85 -10.91 25.91
C ILE A 24 -6.04 -10.71 24.96
N PHE A 25 -5.83 -10.82 23.66
CA PHE A 25 -6.92 -10.86 22.70
C PHE A 25 -7.38 -12.30 22.49
N ILE A 26 -8.70 -12.51 22.51
CA ILE A 26 -9.29 -13.81 22.18
C ILE A 26 -9.87 -13.73 20.77
N VAL A 27 -9.24 -14.43 19.83
CA VAL A 27 -9.63 -14.47 18.42
C VAL A 27 -9.79 -15.93 18.03
N GLU A 28 -10.96 -16.34 17.53
CA GLU A 28 -11.23 -17.75 17.16
C GLU A 28 -10.86 -18.76 18.25
N GLN A 29 -11.11 -18.42 19.53
CA GLN A 29 -10.77 -19.23 20.73
C GLN A 29 -9.27 -19.38 21.00
N LYS A 30 -8.41 -18.71 20.23
CA LYS A 30 -6.97 -18.60 20.46
C LYS A 30 -6.64 -17.33 21.24
N LYS A 31 -5.58 -17.39 22.05
CA LYS A 31 -5.12 -16.29 22.88
C LYS A 31 -3.89 -15.64 22.24
N LEU A 32 -3.95 -14.32 22.07
CA LEU A 32 -2.85 -13.49 21.60
C LEU A 32 -2.41 -12.54 22.71
N TYR A 33 -1.18 -12.68 23.16
CA TYR A 33 -0.58 -11.95 24.27
C TYR A 33 0.10 -10.68 23.75
N PHE A 34 -0.25 -9.52 24.30
CA PHE A 34 0.30 -8.23 23.83
C PHE A 34 0.39 -7.17 24.94
N ASN A 35 1.00 -6.02 24.62
CA ASN A 35 1.20 -4.91 25.54
C ASN A 35 0.22 -3.75 25.30
N LYS A 36 -0.49 -3.30 26.35
CA LYS A 36 -1.47 -2.19 26.29
C LYS A 36 -0.82 -0.85 25.91
N VAL A 37 0.37 -0.57 26.45
CA VAL A 37 1.09 0.69 26.22
C VAL A 37 1.48 0.82 24.75
N LEU A 38 2.05 -0.24 24.16
CA LEU A 38 2.46 -0.24 22.76
C LEU A 38 1.25 0.01 21.83
N LEU A 39 0.14 -0.70 22.04
CA LEU A 39 -1.08 -0.51 21.27
C LEU A 39 -1.67 0.89 21.44
N GLY A 40 -1.72 1.40 22.67
CA GLY A 40 -2.24 2.74 22.95
C GLY A 40 -1.37 3.87 22.41
N MET A 41 -0.06 3.63 22.21
CA MET A 41 0.83 4.57 21.53
C MET A 41 0.60 4.60 20.02
N CYS A 42 0.32 3.45 19.41
CA CYS A 42 0.13 3.33 17.96
C CYS A 42 -1.30 3.61 17.49
N SER A 43 -2.28 3.45 18.37
CA SER A 43 -3.71 3.56 18.05
C SER A 43 -4.45 4.41 19.09
N PRO A 44 -5.13 5.49 18.67
CA PRO A 44 -6.02 6.23 19.55
C PRO A 44 -7.28 5.43 19.91
N VAL A 45 -7.67 4.44 19.10
CA VAL A 45 -8.79 3.54 19.39
C VAL A 45 -8.43 2.61 20.55
N PHE A 46 -7.29 1.92 20.50
CA PHE A 46 -6.83 1.09 21.62
C PHE A 46 -6.56 1.91 22.87
N LYS A 47 -6.00 3.11 22.73
CA LYS A 47 -5.82 4.02 23.86
C LYS A 47 -7.16 4.31 24.55
N ARG A 48 -8.20 4.66 23.79
CA ARG A 48 -9.54 4.87 24.35
C ARG A 48 -10.12 3.60 24.96
N MET A 49 -9.97 2.45 24.30
CA MET A 49 -10.41 1.15 24.80
C MET A 49 -9.82 0.81 26.17
N PHE A 50 -8.56 1.15 26.43
CA PHE A 50 -7.89 0.82 27.71
C PHE A 50 -7.99 1.92 28.77
N THR A 51 -8.24 3.18 28.40
CA THR A 51 -8.24 4.31 29.34
C THR A 51 -9.64 4.75 29.77
N ALA A 52 -10.62 4.68 28.88
CA ALA A 52 -11.99 5.08 29.18
C ALA A 52 -12.67 4.02 30.06
N ASP A 53 -13.71 4.41 30.80
CA ASP A 53 -14.45 3.56 31.74
C ASP A 53 -15.35 2.52 31.05
N PHE A 54 -14.80 1.84 30.03
CA PHE A 54 -15.40 0.67 29.41
C PHE A 54 -14.99 -0.60 30.16
N LYS A 55 -15.71 -1.70 29.92
CA LYS A 55 -15.45 -2.99 30.59
C LYS A 55 -14.03 -3.49 30.30
N GLU A 56 -13.52 -3.17 29.12
CA GLU A 56 -12.19 -3.51 28.60
C GLU A 56 -11.03 -2.88 29.38
N LYS A 57 -11.28 -1.82 30.16
CA LYS A 57 -10.27 -1.18 31.03
C LYS A 57 -9.80 -2.12 32.14
N SER A 58 -10.74 -2.80 32.79
CA SER A 58 -10.49 -3.71 33.90
C SER A 58 -10.23 -5.14 33.44
N GLU A 59 -10.62 -5.48 32.21
CA GLU A 59 -10.41 -6.80 31.64
C GLU A 59 -8.97 -6.99 31.15
N LYS A 60 -8.45 -8.18 31.42
CA LYS A 60 -7.18 -8.65 30.86
C LYS A 60 -7.41 -9.39 29.55
N GLU A 61 -8.59 -9.98 29.37
CA GLU A 61 -8.97 -10.74 28.18
C GLU A 61 -10.02 -9.97 27.38
N ILE A 62 -9.72 -9.66 26.12
CA ILE A 62 -10.59 -8.89 25.22
C ILE A 62 -11.01 -9.79 24.06
N PRO A 63 -12.26 -10.24 24.02
CA PRO A 63 -12.75 -11.03 22.89
C PRO A 63 -12.95 -10.14 21.66
N LEU A 64 -12.41 -10.56 20.53
CA LEU A 64 -12.57 -9.90 19.23
C LEU A 64 -13.37 -10.80 18.29
N PRO A 65 -14.72 -10.83 18.42
CA PRO A 65 -15.56 -11.67 17.57
C PRO A 65 -15.53 -11.18 16.11
N GLY A 66 -15.51 -12.13 15.17
CA GLY A 66 -15.57 -11.82 13.73
C GLY A 66 -14.23 -11.46 13.09
N LYS A 67 -13.11 -11.55 13.82
CA LYS A 67 -11.75 -11.43 13.27
C LYS A 67 -11.14 -12.82 13.09
N LYS A 68 -10.33 -12.97 12.05
CA LYS A 68 -9.51 -14.18 11.85
C LYS A 68 -8.22 -14.07 12.64
N HIS A 69 -7.77 -15.19 13.20
CA HIS A 69 -6.52 -15.24 13.96
C HIS A 69 -5.32 -14.77 13.14
N GLU A 70 -5.21 -15.27 11.91
CA GLU A 70 -4.09 -14.95 10.99
C GLU A 70 -4.02 -13.46 10.66
N ASP A 71 -5.16 -12.83 10.39
CA ASP A 71 -5.24 -11.41 10.06
C ASP A 71 -4.78 -10.55 11.25
N MET A 72 -5.20 -10.92 12.46
CA MET A 72 -4.82 -10.23 13.70
C MET A 72 -3.33 -10.41 14.01
N VAL A 73 -2.77 -11.61 13.80
CA VAL A 73 -1.33 -11.85 13.97
C VAL A 73 -0.53 -10.97 13.01
N ALA A 74 -0.88 -10.97 11.71
CA ALA A 74 -0.21 -10.16 10.71
C ALA A 74 -0.26 -8.66 11.05
N PHE A 75 -1.40 -8.18 11.56
CA PHE A 75 -1.55 -6.80 12.01
C PHE A 75 -0.69 -6.49 13.26
N LEU A 76 -0.69 -7.36 14.27
CA LEU A 76 0.10 -7.17 15.49
C LEU A 76 1.61 -7.23 15.23
N GLN A 77 2.05 -8.05 14.28
CA GLN A 77 3.46 -8.09 13.83
C GLN A 77 3.92 -6.73 13.29
N GLN A 78 3.03 -5.99 12.61
CA GLN A 78 3.35 -4.65 12.09
C GLN A 78 3.47 -3.57 13.19
N ILE A 79 2.88 -3.80 14.37
CA ILE A 79 2.97 -2.92 15.54
C ILE A 79 4.19 -3.27 16.39
N HIS A 80 4.51 -4.56 16.50
CA HIS A 80 5.54 -5.04 17.40
C HIS A 80 6.95 -4.61 16.94
N PRO A 81 7.75 -3.89 17.76
CA PRO A 81 9.05 -3.38 17.34
C PRO A 81 10.02 -4.44 16.82
N LEU A 82 9.97 -5.67 17.36
CA LEU A 82 10.81 -6.78 16.91
C LEU A 82 10.35 -7.39 15.57
N HIS A 83 9.10 -7.19 15.18
CA HIS A 83 8.49 -7.74 13.96
C HIS A 83 8.13 -6.66 12.92
N CYS A 84 8.40 -5.38 13.22
CA CYS A 84 8.25 -4.22 12.33
C CYS A 84 8.99 -4.32 10.99
N GLY A 85 9.79 -5.37 10.77
CA GLY A 85 10.53 -5.65 9.54
C GLY A 85 9.82 -6.54 8.53
N GLU A 86 8.65 -7.13 8.84
CA GLU A 86 7.92 -7.93 7.85
C GLU A 86 7.33 -7.04 6.75
N PRO A 87 7.68 -7.29 5.47
CA PRO A 87 7.24 -6.45 4.37
C PRO A 87 5.73 -6.61 4.12
N ILE A 88 5.09 -5.49 3.79
CA ILE A 88 3.73 -5.51 3.24
C ILE A 88 3.82 -6.08 1.82
N THR A 89 2.99 -7.08 1.54
CA THR A 89 2.89 -7.82 0.29
C THR A 89 1.45 -7.77 -0.24
N ASP A 90 1.25 -8.05 -1.52
CA ASP A 90 -0.08 -8.07 -2.14
C ASP A 90 -1.07 -9.01 -1.44
N THR A 91 -0.58 -10.09 -0.82
CA THR A 91 -1.42 -11.05 -0.10
C THR A 91 -1.85 -10.50 1.26
N ASN A 92 -0.90 -10.00 2.05
CA ASN A 92 -1.15 -9.59 3.44
C ASN A 92 -1.85 -8.22 3.53
N ILE A 93 -1.69 -7.35 2.54
CA ILE A 93 -2.24 -5.99 2.58
C ILE A 93 -3.77 -6.01 2.63
N SER A 94 -4.40 -7.01 2.01
CA SER A 94 -5.84 -7.22 2.04
C SER A 94 -6.38 -7.51 3.44
N GLN A 95 -5.54 -8.08 4.31
CA GLN A 95 -5.86 -8.46 5.69
C GLN A 95 -5.49 -7.32 6.67
N ILE A 96 -4.35 -6.67 6.44
CA ILE A 96 -3.78 -5.65 7.34
C ILE A 96 -4.51 -4.31 7.18
N LEU A 97 -4.81 -3.87 5.96
CA LEU A 97 -5.36 -2.54 5.69
C LEU A 97 -6.72 -2.29 6.36
N PRO A 98 -7.71 -3.21 6.31
CA PRO A 98 -8.99 -3.02 7.00
C PRO A 98 -8.82 -2.89 8.53
N LEU A 99 -7.91 -3.67 9.13
CA LEU A 99 -7.64 -3.62 10.56
C LEU A 99 -6.93 -2.32 10.96
N ALA A 100 -5.99 -1.87 10.13
CA ALA A 100 -5.30 -0.60 10.35
C ALA A 100 -6.25 0.60 10.29
N ASP A 101 -7.26 0.57 9.41
CA ASP A 101 -8.27 1.62 9.34
C ASP A 101 -9.26 1.55 10.52
N GLU A 102 -9.72 0.34 10.88
CA GLU A 102 -10.65 0.13 11.99
C GLU A 102 -10.08 0.54 13.36
N TYR A 103 -8.81 0.21 13.61
CA TYR A 103 -8.11 0.59 14.84
C TYR A 103 -7.35 1.92 14.71
N ASP A 104 -7.49 2.64 13.59
CA ASP A 104 -6.85 3.95 13.33
C ASP A 104 -5.33 3.95 13.60
N VAL A 105 -4.62 2.99 13.03
CA VAL A 105 -3.15 2.90 13.09
C VAL A 105 -2.53 3.56 11.87
N ASP A 106 -2.33 4.87 11.98
CA ASP A 106 -1.82 5.72 10.90
C ASP A 106 -0.50 5.24 10.28
N SER A 107 0.42 4.74 11.11
CA SER A 107 1.73 4.28 10.65
C SER A 107 1.61 3.09 9.69
N ILE A 108 0.69 2.16 9.97
CA ILE A 108 0.45 0.99 9.13
C ILE A 108 -0.36 1.39 7.89
N ARG A 109 -1.42 2.19 8.06
CA ARG A 109 -2.23 2.69 6.95
C ARG A 109 -1.38 3.39 5.88
N LYS A 110 -0.49 4.30 6.30
CA LYS A 110 0.43 5.00 5.38
C LYS A 110 1.39 4.05 4.66
N LYS A 111 1.92 3.03 5.35
CA LYS A 111 2.77 2.01 4.70
C LYS A 111 1.99 1.22 3.63
N CYS A 112 0.74 0.84 3.92
CA CYS A 112 -0.13 0.18 2.95
C CYS A 112 -0.43 1.08 1.74
N GLU A 113 -0.79 2.35 1.97
CA GLU A 113 -1.07 3.32 0.91
C GLU A 113 0.16 3.57 0.02
N GLN A 114 1.34 3.69 0.61
CA GLN A 114 2.59 3.84 -0.12
C GLN A 114 2.87 2.62 -1.00
N TYR A 115 2.69 1.41 -0.47
CA TYR A 115 2.85 0.17 -1.23
C TYR A 115 1.90 0.13 -2.44
N ILE A 116 0.60 0.37 -2.22
CA ILE A 116 -0.41 0.38 -3.29
C ILE A 116 -0.11 1.47 -4.32
N GLY A 117 0.29 2.66 -3.88
CA GLY A 117 0.63 3.77 -4.74
C GLY A 117 1.78 3.45 -5.71
N VAL A 118 2.83 2.79 -5.22
CA VAL A 118 3.95 2.32 -6.05
C VAL A 118 3.48 1.27 -7.06
N GLN A 119 2.68 0.29 -6.65
CA GLN A 119 2.16 -0.74 -7.57
C GLN A 119 1.31 -0.14 -8.69
N VAL A 120 0.45 0.83 -8.38
CA VAL A 120 -0.38 1.52 -9.39
C VAL A 120 0.48 2.30 -10.39
N GLN A 121 1.53 2.98 -9.92
CA GLN A 121 2.45 3.72 -10.79
C GLN A 121 3.25 2.80 -11.72
N LEU A 122 3.75 1.66 -11.22
CA LEU A 122 4.44 0.67 -12.03
C LEU A 122 3.52 0.07 -13.10
N ASN A 123 2.28 -0.23 -12.73
CA ASN A 123 1.27 -0.73 -13.66
C ASN A 123 0.90 0.31 -14.73
N ALA A 124 0.85 1.59 -14.38
CA ALA A 124 0.62 2.68 -15.33
C ALA A 124 1.80 2.83 -16.31
N ALA A 125 3.04 2.72 -15.82
CA ALA A 125 4.24 2.78 -16.65
C ALA A 125 4.33 1.60 -17.63
N HIS A 126 3.96 0.40 -17.20
CA HIS A 126 3.93 -0.79 -18.07
C HIS A 126 2.82 -0.70 -19.14
N LYS A 127 1.69 -0.05 -18.83
CA LYS A 127 0.66 0.25 -19.84
C LYS A 127 1.18 1.23 -20.89
N LEU A 128 1.91 2.27 -20.49
CA LEU A 128 2.52 3.23 -21.42
C LEU A 128 3.59 2.61 -22.35
N SER A 129 4.29 1.55 -21.92
CA SER A 129 5.21 0.83 -22.80
C SER A 129 4.50 -0.07 -23.81
N ASN A 130 3.37 -0.69 -23.43
CA ASN A 130 2.61 -1.61 -24.29
C ASN A 130 1.60 -0.92 -25.21
N ASP A 131 1.14 0.29 -24.88
CA ASP A 131 0.26 1.09 -25.75
C ASP A 131 1.01 1.87 -26.83
N ARG A 132 2.34 1.74 -26.94
CA ARG A 132 3.08 2.31 -28.09
C ARG A 132 2.74 1.45 -29.32
N PRO A 133 1.96 1.95 -30.29
CA PRO A 133 1.64 1.15 -31.47
C PRO A 133 2.93 0.81 -32.23
N PRO A 134 3.03 -0.38 -32.89
CA PRO A 134 4.23 -0.84 -33.60
C PRO A 134 4.64 -0.02 -34.84
N VAL A 135 4.16 1.21 -35.01
CA VAL A 135 4.17 1.91 -36.31
C VAL A 135 5.29 2.93 -36.49
N LEU A 136 6.21 3.09 -35.53
CA LEU A 136 7.36 3.99 -35.69
C LEU A 136 8.61 3.34 -36.34
N LEU A 137 8.45 2.20 -37.01
CA LEU A 137 9.50 1.60 -37.87
C LEU A 137 9.19 1.70 -39.37
N ALA A 138 8.13 2.42 -39.78
CA ALA A 138 7.74 2.52 -41.19
C ALA A 138 8.37 3.70 -41.97
N TYR A 139 9.11 4.62 -41.32
CA TYR A 139 9.81 5.70 -42.03
C TYR A 139 11.32 5.46 -42.05
N GLY A 140 11.69 4.34 -42.67
CA GLY A 140 13.05 4.00 -43.07
C GLY A 140 13.00 3.28 -44.41
N GLY A 141 12.84 4.04 -45.50
CA GLY A 141 12.82 3.54 -46.88
C GLY A 141 13.00 4.69 -47.86
N GLU A 142 14.17 4.74 -48.49
CA GLU A 142 14.67 5.81 -49.37
C GLU A 142 14.12 5.74 -50.82
N VAL A 143 13.93 6.96 -51.38
CA VAL A 143 14.14 7.42 -52.78
C VAL A 143 13.31 6.83 -53.93
N GLN A 144 12.42 7.67 -54.49
CA GLN A 144 12.39 7.93 -55.93
C GLN A 144 12.24 9.42 -56.24
N ASN A 145 12.88 9.81 -57.34
CA ASN A 145 13.38 11.14 -57.68
C ASN A 145 12.37 12.00 -58.48
N SER A 146 12.47 13.32 -58.28
CA SER A 146 12.03 14.47 -59.09
C SER A 146 10.64 14.48 -59.76
N HIS A 147 9.75 15.34 -59.25
CA HIS A 147 9.22 16.56 -59.89
C HIS A 147 7.89 16.97 -59.21
N SER A 148 7.83 18.22 -58.74
CA SER A 148 6.67 18.93 -58.17
C SER A 148 6.11 18.44 -56.82
N ILE A 149 6.64 18.99 -55.72
CA ILE A 149 5.90 19.08 -54.45
C ILE A 149 5.11 20.40 -54.46
N ASP A 150 3.80 20.29 -54.63
CA ASP A 150 2.85 21.40 -54.54
C ASP A 150 2.66 21.84 -53.07
N ARG A 151 2.61 23.16 -52.83
CA ARG A 151 2.64 23.83 -51.52
C ARG A 151 1.32 23.70 -50.70
N GLY A 152 0.47 22.73 -51.00
CA GLY A 152 -0.89 22.61 -50.42
C GLY A 152 -1.08 21.64 -49.24
N PHE A 153 -0.17 20.69 -49.01
CA PHE A 153 -0.55 19.47 -48.26
C PHE A 153 -0.43 19.53 -46.71
N TRP A 154 0.10 20.62 -46.13
CA TRP A 154 0.23 20.75 -44.66
C TRP A 154 -0.95 21.46 -43.97
N LYS A 155 -1.97 21.90 -44.70
CA LYS A 155 -3.10 22.66 -44.13
C LYS A 155 -4.26 21.84 -43.55
N LEU A 156 -4.18 20.50 -43.52
CA LEU A 156 -5.29 19.64 -43.06
C LEU A 156 -4.98 18.72 -41.87
N ALA A 157 -3.77 18.70 -41.32
CA ALA A 157 -3.41 17.82 -40.19
C ALA A 157 -3.43 18.49 -38.80
N LEU A 158 -4.04 19.68 -38.65
CA LEU A 158 -4.11 20.41 -37.37
C LEU A 158 -5.54 20.83 -36.96
N ARG A 159 -6.54 20.00 -37.28
CA ARG A 159 -7.92 20.22 -36.80
C ARG A 159 -8.53 18.95 -36.25
N GLY A 160 -8.12 18.55 -35.04
CA GLY A 160 -8.81 17.50 -34.30
C GLY A 160 -7.97 16.82 -33.24
N ARG A 161 -7.75 17.51 -32.11
CA ARG A 161 -7.67 16.98 -30.72
C ARG A 161 -7.01 18.04 -29.81
N GLN A 162 -7.81 19.02 -29.41
CA GLN A 162 -7.57 19.81 -28.21
C GLN A 162 -8.09 19.02 -27.00
N GLN A 163 -7.47 19.23 -25.84
CA GLN A 163 -7.70 18.60 -24.53
C GLN A 163 -7.23 17.14 -24.48
N THR A 164 -6.13 16.76 -23.85
CA THR A 164 -5.61 17.13 -22.51
C THR A 164 -4.14 16.77 -22.43
N CYS A 165 -3.27 17.71 -22.03
CA CYS A 165 -2.04 17.45 -21.28
C CYS A 165 -1.39 18.80 -20.92
N ARG A 166 -1.97 19.49 -19.94
CA ARG A 166 -1.44 20.75 -19.40
C ARG A 166 -0.55 20.51 -18.17
N ILE A 167 0.13 19.35 -18.09
CA ILE A 167 1.03 19.00 -16.97
C ILE A 167 2.29 18.26 -17.43
N ILE A 168 2.88 18.56 -18.59
CA ILE A 168 4.32 18.27 -18.82
C ILE A 168 4.92 19.32 -19.78
N VAL A 169 5.03 20.58 -19.36
CA VAL A 169 6.11 21.48 -19.84
C VAL A 169 6.46 22.47 -18.71
N VAL A 170 6.90 21.96 -17.56
CA VAL A 170 7.71 22.76 -16.61
C VAL A 170 9.21 22.44 -16.76
N SER A 171 9.60 21.56 -17.69
CA SER A 171 11.03 21.26 -17.96
C SER A 171 11.66 21.98 -19.15
N VAL A 172 10.92 22.81 -19.90
CA VAL A 172 11.50 23.65 -20.98
C VAL A 172 11.74 25.11 -20.53
N LEU A 173 11.58 25.39 -19.23
CA LEU A 173 12.00 26.64 -18.60
C LEU A 173 13.34 26.50 -17.84
N CYS A 174 14.16 25.50 -18.19
CA CYS A 174 15.55 25.35 -17.75
C CYS A 174 16.56 25.44 -18.92
N GLN A 175 16.19 26.09 -20.03
CA GLN A 175 17.11 26.45 -21.12
C GLN A 175 16.88 27.87 -21.67
N ALA A 176 16.30 28.78 -20.87
CA ALA A 176 16.10 30.18 -21.27
C ALA A 176 16.87 31.20 -20.42
N GLN A 177 17.92 30.78 -19.69
CA GLN A 177 18.68 31.69 -18.81
C GLN A 177 20.21 31.57 -18.87
N LEU A 178 20.77 31.13 -20.00
CA LEU A 178 22.22 31.20 -20.29
C LEU A 178 22.53 31.74 -21.70
N ARG A 179 21.73 32.67 -22.20
CA ARG A 179 22.15 33.56 -23.30
C ARG A 179 21.87 34.99 -22.89
N GLY A 180 22.82 35.57 -22.18
CA GLY A 180 22.75 36.95 -21.74
C GLY A 180 23.89 37.36 -20.83
N ILE A 181 25.16 37.12 -21.23
CA ILE A 181 26.30 37.91 -20.75
C ILE A 181 27.28 38.06 -21.92
N SER A 182 27.44 39.34 -22.30
CA SER A 182 28.46 40.08 -23.08
C SER A 182 29.36 39.39 -24.10
#